data_AF-A0A6M0SW00-F1
#
_entry.id   AF-A0A6M0SW00-F1
#
_cell.length_a   1.000
_cell.length_b   1.000
_cell.length_c   1.000
_cell.angle_alpha   90.00
_cell.angle_beta   90.00
_cell.angle_gamma   90.00
#
_symmetry.space_group_name_H-M   'P 1'
#
loop_
_entity.id
_entity.type
_entity.pdbx_description
1 polymer ?
#
loop_
_entity_poly.entity_id
_entity_poly.type
_entity_poly.pdbx_seq_one_letter_code
_entity_poly.pdbx_strand_id
1 'polypeptide(L)' 'MVDAESMGIDDFPKEIVKNMYALVEYKGTEKEHFVYAYPTEIEAFKTYKKIHHTDKAIFKANIVYANLFGTKVMCGYEEI' A
#
# COMPACT_ATOMS: atom_id res chain seq x y z
N MET A 1 13.85 5.91 -34.11
CA MET A 1 14.04 5.39 -32.75
C MET A 1 12.80 5.82 -32.00
N VAL A 2 11.93 4.88 -31.61
CA VAL A 2 10.73 5.22 -30.84
C VAL A 2 11.18 5.25 -29.40
N ASP A 3 11.13 6.42 -28.77
CA ASP A 3 11.38 6.55 -27.35
C ASP A 3 10.36 5.67 -26.62
N ALA A 4 10.84 4.60 -25.98
CA ALA A 4 9.99 3.82 -25.11
C ALA A 4 9.73 4.68 -23.87
N GLU A 5 8.64 5.43 -23.88
CA GLU A 5 8.14 6.10 -22.69
C GLU A 5 8.06 5.05 -21.57
N SER A 6 8.76 5.31 -20.46
CA SER A 6 8.77 4.39 -19.33
C SER A 6 7.36 4.32 -18.76
N MET A 7 6.73 3.14 -18.81
CA MET A 7 5.43 2.94 -18.18
C MET A 7 5.53 3.17 -16.66
N GLY A 8 4.75 4.11 -16.16
CA GLY A 8 4.60 4.38 -14.73
C GLY A 8 3.61 3.41 -14.09
N ILE A 9 3.61 3.33 -12.76
CA ILE A 9 2.65 2.51 -12.00
C ILE A 9 1.19 2.92 -12.26
N ASP A 10 0.99 4.18 -12.66
CA ASP A 10 -0.32 4.74 -12.98
C ASP A 10 -0.90 4.26 -14.32
N ASP A 11 -0.06 3.70 -15.20
CA ASP A 11 -0.49 3.17 -16.50
C ASP A 11 -1.12 1.77 -16.41
N PHE A 12 -1.03 1.15 -15.23
CA PHE A 12 -1.55 -0.20 -14.99
C PHE A 12 -2.97 -0.17 -14.40
N PRO A 13 -3.84 -1.15 -14.73
CA PRO A 13 -5.16 -1.26 -14.16
C PRO A 13 -5.13 -1.27 -12.62
N LYS A 14 -6.03 -0.50 -12.02
CA LYS A 14 -6.14 -0.35 -10.57
C LYS A 14 -7.35 -1.12 -10.02
N GLU A 15 -7.16 -1.77 -8.90
CA GLU A 15 -8.19 -2.45 -8.12
C GLU A 15 -8.27 -1.83 -6.73
N ILE A 16 -9.50 -1.53 -6.28
CA ILE A 16 -9.74 -1.00 -4.93
C ILE A 16 -10.32 -2.10 -4.05
N VAL A 17 -9.60 -2.45 -2.98
CA VAL A 17 -10.08 -3.39 -1.96
C VAL A 17 -10.53 -2.59 -0.74
N LYS A 18 -11.83 -2.69 -0.42
CA LYS A 18 -12.45 -1.86 0.61
C LYS A 18 -12.27 -2.43 2.02
N ASN A 19 -12.34 -1.56 3.02
CA ASN A 19 -12.41 -1.91 4.45
C ASN A 19 -11.25 -2.80 4.96
N MET A 20 -10.02 -2.45 4.58
CA MET A 20 -8.81 -3.15 5.02
C MET A 20 -8.12 -2.36 6.14
N TYR A 21 -7.16 -3.01 6.82
CA TYR A 21 -6.22 -2.38 7.74
C TYR A 21 -4.87 -2.20 7.03
N ALA A 22 -4.55 -0.96 6.68
CA ALA A 22 -3.27 -0.58 6.08
C ALA A 22 -2.18 -0.55 7.16
N LEU A 23 -0.99 -1.04 6.83
CA LEU A 23 0.24 -0.86 7.61
C LEU A 23 1.21 -0.02 6.78
N VAL A 24 1.47 1.19 7.26
CA VAL A 24 2.29 2.20 6.57
C VAL A 24 3.39 2.68 7.49
N GLU A 25 4.60 2.84 6.96
CA GLU A 25 5.74 3.45 7.63
C GLU A 25 5.86 4.93 7.24
N TYR A 26 6.28 5.80 8.15
CA TYR A 26 6.48 7.24 7.90
C TYR A 26 5.24 7.95 7.34
N LYS A 27 4.05 7.60 7.86
CA LYS A 27 2.76 8.10 7.38
C LYS A 27 2.72 9.64 7.37
N GLY A 28 2.31 10.24 6.27
CA GLY A 28 2.19 11.70 6.09
C GLY A 28 3.50 12.42 5.83
N THR A 29 4.58 11.70 5.53
CA THR A 29 5.89 12.27 5.17
C THR A 29 6.27 11.93 3.72
N GLU A 30 7.30 12.60 3.19
CA GLU A 30 7.86 12.26 1.87
C GLU A 30 8.47 10.86 1.79
N LYS A 31 8.67 10.19 2.93
CA LYS A 31 9.21 8.83 3.04
C LYS A 31 8.13 7.78 3.28
N GLU A 32 6.86 8.15 3.12
CA GLU A 32 5.75 7.23 3.34
C GLU A 32 5.93 5.95 2.52
N HIS A 33 5.82 4.81 3.20
CA HIS A 33 6.07 3.50 2.61
C HIS A 33 4.95 2.52 2.96
N PHE A 34 4.30 1.99 1.92
CA PHE A 34 3.24 0.99 2.07
C PHE A 34 3.86 -0.37 2.34
N VAL A 35 3.62 -0.93 3.53
CA VAL A 35 4.18 -2.23 3.90
C VAL A 35 3.25 -3.35 3.46
N TYR A 36 2.04 -3.38 4.02
CA TYR A 36 1.03 -4.42 3.77
C TYR A 36 -0.37 -3.91 4.10
N ALA A 37 -1.39 -4.62 3.61
CA ALA A 37 -2.76 -4.44 4.07
C ALA A 37 -3.39 -5.79 4.44
N TYR A 38 -4.23 -5.78 5.47
CA TYR A 38 -4.84 -6.97 6.04
C TYR A 38 -6.35 -6.85 6.18
N PRO A 39 -7.11 -7.95 6.06
CA PRO A 39 -8.55 -7.94 6.33
C PRO A 39 -8.90 -7.64 7.79
N THR A 40 -7.98 -7.96 8.72
CA THR A 40 -8.22 -7.80 10.17
C THR A 40 -7.14 -6.97 10.85
N GLU A 41 -7.55 -6.24 11.90
CA GLU A 41 -6.63 -5.45 12.73
C GLU A 41 -5.58 -6.32 13.42
N ILE A 42 -5.97 -7.53 13.85
CA ILE A 42 -5.10 -8.46 14.56
C ILE A 42 -3.94 -8.92 13.66
N GLU A 43 -4.19 -9.19 12.38
CA GLU A 43 -3.16 -9.55 11.42
C GLU A 43 -2.20 -8.39 11.16
N ALA A 44 -2.74 -7.18 10.97
CA ALA A 44 -1.93 -5.97 10.84
C ALA A 44 -1.04 -5.78 12.08
N PHE A 45 -1.59 -5.94 13.28
CA PHE A 45 -0.87 -5.77 14.53
C PHE A 45 0.24 -6.79 14.74
N LYS A 46 0.04 -8.04 14.29
CA LYS A 46 1.10 -9.08 14.31
C LYS A 46 2.31 -8.65 13.47
N THR A 47 2.10 -8.03 12.32
CA THR A 47 3.19 -7.53 11.47
C THR A 47 3.79 -6.25 12.03
N TYR A 48 2.97 -5.34 12.53
CA TYR A 48 3.42 -4.12 13.21
C TYR A 48 4.42 -4.43 14.32
N LYS A 49 4.19 -5.45 15.15
CA LYS A 49 5.14 -5.84 16.22
C LYS A 49 6.50 -6.32 15.71
N LYS A 50 6.60 -6.78 14.46
CA LYS A 50 7.86 -7.25 13.86
C LYS A 50 8.72 -6.10 13.32
N ILE A 51 8.15 -4.91 13.12
CA ILE A 51 8.87 -3.74 12.63
C ILE A 51 9.45 -2.98 13.83
N HIS A 52 10.77 -2.78 13.81
CA HIS A 52 11.52 -2.29 14.99
C HIS A 52 11.45 -0.77 15.21
N HIS A 53 11.27 0.04 14.16
CA HIS A 53 11.18 1.50 14.32
C HIS A 53 9.78 1.93 14.77
N THR A 54 9.66 3.11 15.37
CA THR A 54 8.39 3.61 15.94
C THR A 54 7.48 4.27 14.91
N ASP A 55 8.03 4.79 13.82
CA ASP A 55 7.28 5.54 12.82
C ASP A 55 6.51 4.64 11.84
N LYS A 56 5.45 4.03 12.35
CA LYS A 56 4.56 3.13 11.62
C LYS A 56 3.15 3.25 12.18
N ALA A 57 2.16 3.09 11.31
CA ALA A 57 0.75 3.23 11.65
C ALA A 57 -0.07 2.09 11.09
N ILE A 58 -1.09 1.67 11.86
CA ILE A 58 -2.20 0.86 11.37
C ILE A 58 -3.45 1.74 11.36
N PHE A 59 -4.18 1.73 10.26
CA PHE A 59 -5.46 2.44 10.16
C PHE A 59 -6.37 1.76 9.14
N LYS A 60 -7.67 2.03 9.22
CA LYS A 60 -8.67 1.49 8.31
C LYS A 60 -8.71 2.31 7.02
N ALA A 61 -8.68 1.65 5.87
CA ALA A 61 -8.67 2.32 4.57
C ALA A 61 -9.22 1.41 3.46
N ASN A 62 -9.55 2.02 2.32
CA ASN A 62 -9.60 1.31 1.04
C ASN A 62 -8.19 1.27 0.46
N ILE A 63 -7.77 0.14 -0.11
CA ILE A 63 -6.41 -0.04 -0.63
C ILE A 63 -6.45 -0.07 -2.14
N VAL A 64 -5.56 0.69 -2.77
CA VAL A 64 -5.39 0.72 -4.23
C VAL A 64 -4.23 -0.17 -4.60
N TYR A 65 -4.52 -1.19 -5.41
CA TYR A 65 -3.53 -2.08 -6.00
C TYR A 65 -3.42 -1.82 -7.50
N ALA A 66 -2.20 -1.60 -8.00
CA ALA A 66 -1.91 -1.66 -9.41
C ALA A 66 -1.58 -3.12 -9.80
N ASN A 67 -2.12 -3.58 -10.94
CA ASN A 67 -1.81 -4.92 -11.47
C ASN A 67 -0.66 -4.84 -12.48
N LEU A 68 0.55 -5.14 -12.01
CA LEU A 68 1.75 -5.18 -12.84
C LEU A 68 2.00 -6.63 -13.25
N PHE A 69 1.74 -6.94 -14.53
CA PHE A 69 2.01 -8.26 -15.11
C PHE A 69 1.45 -9.44 -14.28
N GLY A 70 0.24 -9.29 -13.72
CA GLY A 70 -0.41 -10.31 -12.88
C GLY A 70 -0.07 -10.22 -11.39
N THR A 71 0.82 -9.32 -10.99
CA THR A 71 1.18 -9.07 -9.60
C THR A 71 0.47 -7.82 -9.07
N LYS A 72 -0.22 -7.95 -7.94
CA LYS A 72 -0.83 -6.80 -7.26
C LYS A 72 0.22 -6.07 -6.42
N VAL A 73 0.46 -4.80 -6.75
CA VAL A 73 1.36 -3.91 -6.02
C VAL A 73 0.52 -2.83 -5.36
N MET A 74 0.66 -2.68 -4.03
CA MET A 74 -0.02 -1.60 -3.31
C MET A 74 0.59 -0.26 -3.71
N CYS A 75 -0.22 0.65 -4.22
CA CYS A 75 0.24 1.95 -4.72
C CYS A 75 -0.46 3.15 -4.07
N GLY A 76 -1.44 2.91 -3.19
CA GLY A 76 -2.10 3.97 -2.43
C GLY A 76 -3.22 3.46 -1.54
N TYR A 77 -3.88 4.40 -0.87
CA TYR A 77 -5.04 4.14 -0.03
C TYR A 77 -5.99 5.35 0.02
N GLU A 78 -7.23 5.10 0.42
CA GLU A 78 -8.23 6.12 0.77
C GLU A 78 -8.65 5.88 2.23
N GLU A 79 -8.41 6.85 3.13
CA GLU A 79 -8.86 6.73 4.53
C GLU A 79 -10.39 6.82 4.62
N ILE A 80 -10.97 6.10 5.57
CA ILE A 80 -12.43 6.02 5.82
C ILE A 80 -12.79 6.76 7.10
#